data_AF-A0AAT9G0C6-F1
#
_entry.id   AF-A0AAT9G0C6-F1
#
_cell.length_a   1.000
_cell.length_b   1.000
_cell.length_c   1.000
_cell.angle_alpha   90.00
_cell.angle_beta   90.00
_cell.angle_gamma   90.00
#
_symmetry.space_group_name_H-M   'P 1'
#
loop_
_entity.id
_entity.type
_entity.pdbx_description
1 polymer ?
#
loop_
_entity_poly.entity_id
_entity_poly.type
_entity_poly.pdbx_seq_one_letter_code
_entity_poly.pdbx_strand_id
1 'polypeptide(L)'
;MEKIIKEKISSLLSAEEEVLSVEQLGGMTNQNYLAKTTNKQYIVKFFGKGTEKLINRQDEKYNLELLKDLDLDVKNYLFDIEAGTK
;
A
#
# COMPACT_ATOMS: atom_id res chain seq x y z
N MET A 1 8.24 -10.20 -0.23
CA MET A 1 7.14 -9.24 -0.11
C MET A 1 6.70 -9.04 1.32
N GLU A 2 6.35 -10.10 2.06
CA GLU A 2 5.94 -9.98 3.47
C GLU A 2 6.90 -9.17 4.36
N LYS A 3 8.22 -9.39 4.26
CA LYS A 3 9.21 -8.61 5.03
C LYS A 3 9.13 -7.10 4.75
N ILE A 4 9.05 -6.73 3.47
CA ILE A 4 8.91 -5.32 3.03
C ILE A 4 7.59 -4.74 3.54
N ILE A 5 6.50 -5.51 3.47
CA ILE A 5 5.19 -5.10 4.01
C ILE A 5 5.30 -4.81 5.50
N LYS A 6 5.90 -5.72 6.28
CA LYS A 6 6.10 -5.51 7.71
C LYS A 6 6.90 -4.25 7.99
N GLU A 7 8.02 -4.04 7.31
CA GLU A 7 8.84 -2.83 7.46
C GLU A 7 8.05 -1.53 7.17
N LYS A 8 7.27 -1.51 6.08
CA LYS A 8 6.48 -0.33 5.67
C LYS A 8 5.25 -0.10 6.56
N ILE A 9 4.58 -1.14 7.02
CA ILE A 9 3.46 -0.99 7.97
C ILE A 9 3.98 -0.58 9.34
N SER A 10 5.12 -1.11 9.79
CA SER A 10 5.71 -0.72 11.08
C SER A 10 6.03 0.77 11.17
N SER A 11 6.33 1.46 10.07
CA SER A 11 6.50 2.93 10.10
C SER A 11 5.21 3.72 10.30
N LEU A 12 4.04 3.07 10.19
CA LEU A 12 2.72 3.66 10.44
C LEU A 12 2.19 3.36 11.85
N LEU A 13 2.89 2.52 12.61
CA LEU A 13 2.47 2.03 13.91
C LEU A 13 3.07 2.86 15.05
N SER A 14 2.31 2.96 16.12
CA SER A 14 2.81 3.44 17.42
C SER A 14 3.71 2.37 18.08
N ALA A 15 4.50 2.76 19.09
CA ALA A 15 5.47 1.87 19.73
C ALA A 15 4.86 0.62 20.40
N GLU A 16 3.56 0.66 20.71
CA GLU A 16 2.80 -0.43 21.34
C GLU A 16 2.09 -1.33 20.32
N GLU A 17 2.09 -0.96 19.04
CA GLU A 17 1.43 -1.69 17.97
C GLU A 17 2.41 -2.57 17.20
N GLU A 18 1.96 -3.77 16.82
CA GLU A 18 2.75 -4.71 16.05
C GLU A 18 1.97 -5.27 14.85
N VAL A 19 2.70 -5.78 13.87
CA VAL A 19 2.11 -6.48 12.72
C VAL A 19 1.90 -7.94 13.09
N LEU A 20 0.63 -8.36 13.18
CA LEU A 20 0.21 -9.70 13.59
C LEU A 20 0.29 -10.70 12.43
N SER A 21 -0.20 -10.32 11.25
CA SER A 21 -0.17 -11.16 10.06
C SER A 21 -0.12 -10.35 8.77
N VAL A 22 0.38 -11.00 7.73
CA VAL A 22 0.33 -10.52 6.35
C VAL A 22 -0.14 -11.67 5.47
N GLU A 23 -1.30 -11.51 4.86
CA GLU A 23 -1.96 -12.54 4.07
C GLU A 23 -2.05 -12.07 2.61
N GLN A 24 -1.71 -12.94 1.67
CA GLN A 24 -1.87 -12.63 0.25
C GLN A 24 -3.35 -12.70 -0.13
N LEU A 25 -3.83 -11.66 -0.80
CA LEU A 25 -5.17 -11.59 -1.37
C LEU A 25 -5.15 -11.95 -2.87
N GLY A 26 -6.34 -12.17 -3.43
CA GLY A 26 -6.50 -12.34 -4.87
C GLY A 26 -6.16 -11.09 -5.67
N GLY A 27 -6.00 -11.26 -6.99
CA GLY A 27 -5.70 -10.18 -7.93
C GLY A 27 -4.96 -10.73 -9.15
N MET A 28 -5.31 -10.25 -10.35
CA MET A 28 -4.69 -10.75 -11.59
C MET A 28 -3.32 -10.11 -11.85
N THR A 29 -3.22 -8.77 -11.75
CA THR A 29 -2.01 -8.02 -12.16
C THR A 29 -1.30 -7.35 -10.99
N ASN A 30 -2.04 -6.97 -9.94
CA ASN A 30 -1.47 -6.37 -8.73
C ASN A 30 -1.33 -7.45 -7.65
N GLN A 31 -0.24 -7.42 -6.90
CA GLN A 31 -0.08 -8.26 -5.72
C GLN A 31 -0.68 -7.53 -4.52
N ASN A 32 -1.85 -7.97 -4.10
CA ASN A 32 -2.58 -7.39 -2.98
C ASN A 32 -2.35 -8.22 -1.72
N TYR A 33 -2.22 -7.56 -0.58
CA TYR A 33 -2.02 -8.18 0.72
C TYR A 33 -2.92 -7.52 1.77
N LEU A 34 -3.37 -8.30 2.74
CA LEU A 34 -4.01 -7.83 3.96
C LEU A 34 -2.99 -7.89 5.10
N ALA A 35 -2.60 -6.75 5.64
CA ALA A 35 -1.76 -6.66 6.82
C ALA A 35 -2.64 -6.37 8.05
N LYS A 36 -2.65 -7.28 9.03
CA LYS A 36 -3.36 -7.11 10.30
C LYS A 36 -2.37 -6.65 11.37
N THR A 37 -2.74 -5.63 12.12
CA THR A 37 -1.98 -5.11 13.27
C THR A 37 -2.83 -5.20 14.53
N THR A 38 -2.25 -4.88 15.68
CA THR A 38 -2.97 -4.93 16.97
C THR A 38 -4.31 -4.20 16.94
N ASN A 39 -4.36 -3.04 16.27
CA ASN A 39 -5.55 -2.17 16.29
C ASN A 39 -6.22 -1.98 14.93
N LYS A 40 -5.52 -2.25 13.82
CA LYS A 40 -5.97 -1.87 12.47
C LYS A 40 -5.68 -2.96 11.44
N GLN A 41 -6.34 -2.83 10.30
CA GLN A 41 -6.06 -3.63 9.12
C GLN A 41 -5.76 -2.70 7.95
N TYR A 42 -4.78 -3.09 7.14
CA TYR A 42 -4.34 -2.33 5.98
C TYR A 42 -4.37 -3.22 4.75
N ILE A 43 -4.86 -2.65 3.64
CA ILE A 43 -4.67 -3.23 2.32
C ILE A 43 -3.37 -2.67 1.77
N VAL A 44 -2.47 -3.57 1.37
CA VAL A 44 -1.19 -3.20 0.77
C VAL A 44 -1.17 -3.70 -0.66
N LYS A 45 -0.86 -2.80 -1.60
CA LYS A 45 -0.88 -3.09 -3.02
C LYS A 45 0.48 -2.81 -3.63
N PHE A 46 1.14 -3.86 -4.11
CA PHE A 46 2.32 -3.69 -4.94
C PHE A 46 1.93 -3.38 -6.37
N PHE A 47 2.65 -2.43 -6.95
CA PHE A 47 2.57 -2.10 -8.35
C PHE A 47 2.88 -3.34 -9.20
N GLY A 48 2.11 -3.56 -10.26
CA GLY A 48 2.36 -4.66 -11.19
C GLY A 48 3.77 -4.56 -11.77
N LYS A 49 4.55 -5.63 -11.68
CA LYS A 49 5.89 -5.70 -12.27
C LYS A 49 5.82 -5.48 -13.79
N GLY A 50 6.71 -4.66 -14.35
CA GLY A 50 6.75 -4.43 -15.80
C GLY A 50 5.77 -3.36 -16.29
N THR A 51 5.13 -2.62 -15.37
CA THR A 51 4.18 -1.55 -15.71
C THR A 51 4.82 -0.16 -15.74
N GLU A 52 6.14 -0.05 -15.59
CA GLU A 52 6.85 1.23 -15.42
C GLU A 52 6.75 2.12 -16.66
N LYS A 53 6.56 1.52 -17.84
CA LYS A 53 6.31 2.24 -19.11
C LYS A 53 4.83 2.48 -19.39
N LEU A 54 3.93 1.86 -18.62
CA LEU A 54 2.49 1.93 -18.81
C LEU A 54 1.83 2.86 -17.78
N ILE A 55 2.36 2.90 -16.56
CA ILE A 55 1.80 3.63 -15.43
C ILE A 55 2.90 4.48 -14.81
N ASN A 56 2.74 5.80 -14.89
CA ASN A 56 3.62 6.75 -14.21
C ASN A 56 3.22 6.87 -12.72
N ARG A 57 4.10 6.41 -11.83
CA ARG A 57 3.85 6.39 -10.38
C ARG A 57 3.92 7.77 -9.72
N GLN A 58 4.64 8.71 -10.32
CA GLN A 58 4.66 10.10 -9.84
C GLN A 58 3.30 10.76 -10.13
N ASP A 59 2.77 10.56 -11.34
CA ASP A 59 1.46 11.08 -11.73
C ASP A 59 0.33 10.43 -10.91
N GLU A 60 0.38 9.11 -10.65
CA GLU A 60 -0.58 8.46 -9.75
C GLU A 60 -0.56 9.08 -8.35
N LYS A 61 0.63 9.32 -7.78
CA LYS A 61 0.76 9.93 -6.46
C LYS A 61 0.20 11.35 -6.42
N TYR A 62 0.48 12.15 -7.46
CA TYR A 62 -0.07 13.49 -7.60
C TYR A 62 -1.60 13.46 -7.72
N ASN A 63 -2.14 12.57 -8.56
CA ASN A 63 -3.59 12.44 -8.78
C ASN A 63 -4.33 11.99 -7.51
N LEU A 64 -3.73 11.11 -6.71
CA LEU A 64 -4.32 10.68 -5.43
C LEU A 64 -4.51 11.84 -4.47
N GLU A 65 -3.54 12.76 -4.34
CA GLU A 65 -3.71 13.93 -3.49
C GLU A 65 -4.65 14.97 -4.12
N LEU A 66 -4.60 15.15 -5.45
CA LEU A 66 -5.48 16.09 -6.17
C LEU A 66 -6.96 15.71 -6.06
N LEU A 67 -7.29 14.42 -6.10
CA LEU A 67 -8.66 13.90 -6.11
C LEU A 67 -9.19 13.52 -4.71
N LYS A 68 -8.38 13.70 -3.67
CA LYS A 68 -8.66 13.28 -2.29
C LYS A 68 -9.97 13.82 -1.74
N ASP A 69 -10.27 15.09 -2.02
CA ASP A 69 -11.45 15.79 -1.49
C ASP A 69 -12.76 15.38 -2.21
N LEU A 70 -12.67 14.56 -3.26
CA LEU A 70 -13.85 14.04 -3.95
C LEU A 70 -14.48 12.83 -3.23
N ASP A 71 -13.78 12.23 -2.25
CA ASP A 71 -14.23 11.08 -1.47
C ASP A 71 -14.67 9.87 -2.34
N LEU A 72 -14.02 9.71 -3.50
CA LEU A 72 -14.28 8.62 -4.46
C LEU A 72 -13.34 7.42 -4.27
N ASP A 73 -12.20 7.63 -3.60
CA ASP A 73 -11.21 6.60 -3.32
C ASP A 73 -11.10 6.38 -1.80
N VAL A 74 -10.63 5.20 -1.41
CA VAL A 74 -10.36 4.90 -0.01
C VAL A 74 -9.16 5.69 0.49
N LYS A 75 -9.14 5.97 1.80
CA LYS A 75 -8.02 6.67 2.44
C LYS A 75 -6.70 5.94 2.19
N ASN A 76 -5.77 6.61 1.52
CA ASN A 76 -4.39 6.15 1.38
C ASN A 76 -3.54 6.62 2.58
N TYR A 77 -2.71 5.72 3.12
CA TYR A 77 -1.84 6.01 4.26
C TYR A 77 -0.36 6.17 3.87
N LEU A 78 0.06 5.49 2.81
CA LEU A 78 1.45 5.45 2.37
C LEU A 78 1.48 5.22 0.85
N PHE A 79 2.30 5.99 0.15
CA PHE A 79 2.59 5.75 -1.27
C PHE A 79 4.10 5.85 -1.51
N ASP A 80 4.72 4.69 -1.69
CA ASP A 80 6.16 4.51 -1.85
C ASP A 80 6.49 4.08 -3.28
N ILE A 81 7.05 5.02 -4.04
CA ILE A 81 7.41 4.82 -5.44
C ILE A 81 8.62 3.88 -5.58
N GLU A 82 9.59 3.95 -4.66
CA GLU A 82 10.84 3.18 -4.74
C GLU A 82 10.61 1.71 -4.37
N ALA A 83 9.88 1.46 -3.29
CA ALA A 83 9.48 0.12 -2.89
C ALA A 83 8.36 -0.46 -3.77
N GLY A 84 7.72 0.39 -4.58
CA GLY A 84 6.69 0.01 -5.54
C GLY A 84 5.38 -0.40 -4.86
N THR A 85 4.99 0.28 -3.79
CA THR A 85 3.83 -0.09 -2.95
C THR A 85 3.00 1.10 -2.53
N LYS A 86 1.69 0.87 -2.38
CA LYS A 86 0.76 1.83 -1.77
C LYS A 86 -0.28 1.14 -0.90
#